data_AF-A0A151KZ88-F1
#
_entry.id   AF-A0A151KZ88-F1
#
_cell.length_a   1.000
_cell.length_b   1.000
_cell.length_c   1.000
_cell.angle_alpha   90.00
_cell.angle_beta   90.00
_cell.angle_gamma   90.00
#
_symmetry.space_group_name_H-M   'P 1'
#
loop_
_entity.id
_entity.type
_entity.pdbx_description
1 polymer ?
#
loop_
_entity_poly.entity_id
_entity_poly.type
_entity_poly.pdbx_seq_one_letter_code
_entity_poly.pdbx_strand_id
1 'polypeptide(L)'
;MTEKELTSVSKAHIASLIDSLSFRFERIGLTTTTVCYAFLPNGFRVGHGDSACVSPANYDYAEGCKWAKENAIKNATQNLWMLEGYLLKVAGKTSDRLTENSIEPVESDVHDGFKVYQGKAIKRTAYEVQDGDSIIPLKQTDTGGPSLSEIAIAGERYTFAHFEPVNPGDFICYLDEQDIYHVRRSVMKERNHL
;
A
#
# COMPACT_ATOMS: atom_id res chain seq x y z
N MET A 1 23.61 -27.00 0.39
CA MET A 1 22.24 -27.36 0.77
C MET A 1 21.96 -28.80 0.35
N THR A 2 21.28 -29.56 1.19
CA THR A 2 20.80 -30.92 0.91
C THR A 2 19.55 -30.90 0.02
N GLU A 3 19.21 -32.03 -0.60
CA GLU A 3 17.97 -32.18 -1.39
C GLU A 3 16.72 -31.85 -0.56
N LYS A 4 16.71 -32.23 0.72
CA LYS A 4 15.63 -31.89 1.65
C LYS A 4 15.50 -30.38 1.88
N GLU A 5 16.61 -29.66 2.00
CA GLU A 5 16.60 -28.19 2.14
C GLU A 5 16.10 -27.49 0.88
N LEU A 6 16.33 -28.07 -0.30
CA LEU A 6 15.87 -27.55 -1.59
C LEU A 6 14.38 -27.85 -1.86
N THR A 7 13.81 -28.87 -1.23
CA THR A 7 12.46 -29.38 -1.54
C THR A 7 11.45 -29.22 -0.41
N SER A 8 11.84 -28.62 0.72
CA SER A 8 10.94 -28.35 1.85
C SER A 8 11.05 -26.91 2.36
N VAL A 9 9.93 -26.42 2.90
CA VAL A 9 9.86 -25.14 3.61
C VAL A 9 10.44 -25.33 5.01
N SER A 10 11.37 -24.45 5.38
CA SER A 10 12.01 -24.50 6.69
C SER A 10 11.09 -24.00 7.80
N LYS A 11 11.00 -24.72 8.92
CA LYS A 11 10.31 -24.25 10.13
C LYS A 11 10.93 -22.95 10.67
N ALA A 12 12.25 -22.79 10.57
CA ALA A 12 12.94 -21.59 11.03
C ALA A 12 12.57 -20.38 10.17
N HIS A 13 12.40 -20.58 8.85
CA HIS A 13 11.92 -19.53 7.95
C HIS A 13 10.50 -19.08 8.31
N ILE A 14 9.60 -20.03 8.54
CA ILE A 14 8.22 -19.70 8.98
C ILE A 14 8.22 -18.96 10.32
N ALA A 15 9.07 -19.36 11.28
CA ALA A 15 9.21 -18.65 12.55
C ALA A 15 9.69 -17.21 12.34
N SER A 16 10.70 -17.00 11.49
CA SER A 16 11.18 -15.65 11.13
C SER A 16 10.08 -14.79 10.50
N LEU A 17 9.25 -15.35 9.62
CA LEU A 17 8.13 -14.61 9.03
C LEU A 17 7.09 -14.24 10.09
N ILE A 18 6.77 -15.15 11.03
CA ILE A 18 5.86 -14.88 12.14
C ILE A 18 6.40 -13.77 13.06
N ASP A 19 7.69 -13.81 13.37
CA ASP A 19 8.35 -12.80 14.22
C ASP A 19 8.39 -11.42 13.54
N SER A 20 8.36 -11.37 12.20
CA SER A 20 8.32 -10.13 11.42
C SER A 20 6.92 -9.49 11.33
N LEU A 21 5.88 -10.15 11.82
CA LEU A 21 4.50 -9.67 11.64
C LEU A 21 4.23 -8.40 12.44
N SER A 22 3.61 -7.43 11.76
CA SER A 22 2.94 -6.31 12.41
C SER A 22 1.45 -6.57 12.54
N PHE A 23 0.81 -5.98 13.56
CA PHE A 23 -0.60 -6.25 13.88
C PHE A 23 -1.41 -4.96 13.95
N ARG A 24 -2.62 -4.99 13.40
CA ARG A 24 -3.62 -3.91 13.55
C ARG A 24 -4.85 -4.45 14.25
N PHE A 25 -5.35 -3.68 15.21
CA PHE A 25 -6.48 -4.06 16.06
C PHE A 25 -7.62 -3.08 15.89
N GLU A 26 -8.84 -3.59 15.93
CA GLU A 26 -10.04 -2.76 15.87
C GLU A 26 -11.16 -3.42 16.68
N ARG A 27 -11.98 -2.60 17.34
CA ARG A 27 -13.26 -3.03 17.88
C ARG A 27 -14.32 -2.79 16.81
N ILE A 28 -15.15 -3.79 16.53
CA ILE A 28 -16.22 -3.63 15.55
C ILE A 28 -17.33 -2.79 16.15
N GLY A 29 -17.33 -1.48 15.86
CA GLY A 29 -18.31 -0.53 16.38
C GLY A 29 -18.46 -0.60 17.90
N LEU A 30 -19.71 -0.73 18.38
CA LEU A 30 -20.03 -0.87 19.81
C LEU A 30 -20.27 -2.34 20.23
N THR A 31 -19.89 -3.31 19.40
CA THR A 31 -20.04 -4.74 19.70
C THR A 31 -19.04 -5.22 20.75
N THR A 32 -19.09 -6.50 21.13
CA THR A 32 -18.08 -7.12 21.99
C THR A 32 -16.90 -7.73 21.23
N THR A 33 -16.85 -7.52 19.91
CA THR A 33 -15.85 -8.14 19.03
C THR A 33 -14.64 -7.25 18.83
N THR A 34 -13.46 -7.83 19.05
CA THR A 34 -12.16 -7.24 18.71
C THR A 34 -11.54 -8.08 17.60
N VAL A 35 -11.13 -7.43 16.51
CA VAL A 35 -10.43 -8.07 15.39
C VAL A 35 -8.96 -7.72 15.43
N CYS A 36 -8.15 -8.62 14.88
CA CYS A 36 -6.73 -8.46 14.67
C CYS A 36 -6.35 -8.91 13.26
N TYR A 37 -5.60 -8.07 12.56
CA TYR A 37 -5.03 -8.37 11.25
C TYR A 37 -3.51 -8.40 11.35
N ALA A 38 -2.90 -9.46 10.81
CA ALA A 38 -1.46 -9.66 10.78
C ALA A 38 -0.91 -9.37 9.38
N PHE A 39 0.15 -8.55 9.30
CA PHE A 39 0.76 -8.08 8.07
C PHE A 39 2.24 -8.44 8.03
N LEU A 40 2.71 -8.90 6.86
CA LEU A 40 4.13 -9.02 6.56
C LEU A 40 4.76 -7.62 6.38
N PRO A 41 6.11 -7.49 6.46
CA PRO A 41 6.80 -6.20 6.30
C PRO A 41 6.48 -5.46 4.99
N ASN A 42 6.15 -6.20 3.93
CA ASN A 42 5.73 -5.65 2.64
C ASN A 42 4.27 -5.16 2.59
N GLY A 43 3.55 -5.15 3.72
CA GLY A 43 2.16 -4.70 3.80
C GLY A 43 1.12 -5.75 3.41
N PHE A 44 1.51 -6.97 3.01
CA PHE A 44 0.56 -8.04 2.69
C PHE A 44 -0.11 -8.59 3.96
N ARG A 45 -1.44 -8.57 4.00
CA ARG A 45 -2.23 -9.13 5.12
C ARG A 45 -2.26 -10.66 5.06
N VAL A 46 -1.35 -11.30 5.78
CA VAL A 46 -1.19 -12.76 5.77
C VAL A 46 -2.09 -13.50 6.76
N GLY A 47 -2.65 -12.84 7.77
CA GLY A 47 -3.52 -13.50 8.74
C GLY A 47 -4.57 -12.58 9.35
N HIS A 48 -5.61 -13.18 9.91
CA HIS A 48 -6.63 -12.48 10.68
C HIS A 48 -7.15 -13.37 11.81
N GLY A 49 -7.70 -12.74 12.84
CA GLY A 49 -8.36 -13.42 13.94
C GLY A 49 -9.22 -12.44 14.73
N ASP A 50 -10.16 -12.97 15.49
CA ASP A 50 -11.07 -12.19 16.30
C ASP A 50 -11.27 -12.82 17.69
N SER A 51 -11.82 -12.02 18.59
CA SER A 51 -12.31 -12.44 19.88
C SER A 51 -13.61 -11.69 20.19
N ALA A 52 -14.52 -12.32 20.93
CA ALA A 52 -15.75 -11.69 21.37
C ALA A 52 -16.12 -12.15 22.78
N CYS A 53 -16.45 -11.21 23.66
CA CYS A 53 -17.01 -11.53 24.98
C CYS A 53 -18.55 -11.56 24.95
N VAL A 54 -19.15 -12.30 25.89
CA VAL A 54 -20.61 -12.47 25.94
C VAL A 54 -21.33 -11.19 26.39
N SER A 55 -20.75 -10.46 27.35
CA SER A 55 -21.36 -9.29 27.96
C SER A 55 -20.67 -8.00 27.48
N PRO A 56 -21.40 -7.04 26.87
CA PRO A 56 -20.87 -5.70 26.57
C PRO A 56 -20.38 -4.95 27.79
N ALA A 57 -20.99 -5.16 28.96
CA ALA A 57 -20.58 -4.52 30.21
C ALA A 57 -19.21 -5.01 30.73
N ASN A 58 -18.80 -6.21 30.33
CA ASN A 58 -17.52 -6.81 30.71
C ASN A 58 -16.48 -6.71 29.57
N TYR A 59 -16.74 -5.86 28.56
CA TYR A 59 -15.83 -5.72 27.44
C TYR A 59 -14.50 -5.11 27.88
N ASP A 60 -13.42 -5.86 27.67
CA ASP A 60 -12.04 -5.42 27.87
C ASP A 60 -11.31 -5.44 26.52
N TYR A 61 -10.94 -4.26 26.04
CA TYR A 61 -10.24 -4.11 24.76
C TYR A 61 -8.87 -4.78 24.77
N ALA A 62 -8.15 -4.73 25.89
CA ALA A 62 -6.81 -5.30 25.99
C ALA A 62 -6.86 -6.83 25.98
N GLU A 63 -7.77 -7.42 26.76
CA GLU A 63 -7.98 -8.87 26.75
C GLU A 63 -8.51 -9.34 25.38
N GLY A 64 -9.39 -8.55 24.76
CA GLY A 64 -9.86 -8.78 23.39
C GLY A 64 -8.72 -8.81 22.37
N CYS A 65 -7.82 -7.82 22.42
CA CYS A 65 -6.65 -7.74 21.53
C CYS A 65 -5.72 -8.94 21.70
N LYS A 66 -5.47 -9.38 22.93
CA LYS A 66 -4.63 -10.55 23.23
C LYS A 66 -5.13 -11.82 22.53
N TRP A 67 -6.41 -12.16 22.71
CA TRP A 67 -6.99 -13.37 22.09
C TRP A 67 -7.13 -13.25 20.57
N ALA A 68 -7.52 -12.07 20.08
CA ALA A 68 -7.60 -11.82 18.64
C ALA A 68 -6.21 -11.96 17.98
N LYS A 69 -5.14 -11.48 18.62
CA LYS A 69 -3.76 -11.66 18.16
C LYS A 69 -3.35 -13.13 18.11
N GLU A 70 -3.66 -13.90 19.15
CA GLU A 70 -3.33 -15.33 19.18
C GLU A 70 -4.00 -16.08 18.03
N ASN A 71 -5.28 -15.79 17.77
CA ASN A 71 -6.01 -16.35 16.64
C ASN A 71 -5.42 -15.89 15.29
N ALA A 72 -5.05 -14.63 15.17
CA ALA A 72 -4.40 -14.10 13.97
C ALA A 72 -3.05 -14.76 13.68
N ILE A 73 -2.23 -15.04 14.71
CA ILE A 73 -0.96 -15.75 14.56
C ILE A 73 -1.18 -17.19 14.11
N LYS A 74 -2.17 -17.90 14.68
CA LYS A 74 -2.53 -19.26 14.24
C LYS A 74 -2.93 -19.30 12.77
N ASN A 75 -3.79 -18.37 12.34
CA ASN A 75 -4.20 -18.26 10.94
C ASN A 75 -3.03 -17.87 10.02
N ALA A 76 -2.23 -16.87 10.41
CA ALA A 76 -1.03 -16.45 9.68
C ALA A 76 -0.05 -17.62 9.49
N THR A 77 0.20 -18.41 10.54
CA THR A 77 1.10 -19.57 10.48
C THR A 77 0.65 -20.56 9.42
N GLN A 78 -0.65 -20.92 9.38
CA GLN A 78 -1.20 -21.82 8.37
C GLN A 78 -1.05 -21.24 6.96
N ASN A 79 -1.37 -19.96 6.78
CA ASN A 79 -1.24 -19.29 5.49
C ASN A 79 0.21 -19.21 5.03
N LEU A 80 1.17 -18.90 5.90
CA LEU A 80 2.59 -18.85 5.58
C LEU A 80 3.11 -20.21 5.10
N TRP A 81 2.77 -21.30 5.78
CA TRP A 81 3.13 -22.65 5.31
C TRP A 81 2.59 -22.94 3.92
N MET A 82 1.32 -22.59 3.66
CA MET A 82 0.69 -22.80 2.36
C MET A 82 1.32 -21.94 1.27
N LEU A 83 1.55 -20.65 1.53
CA LEU A 83 2.09 -19.68 0.58
C LEU A 83 3.55 -19.99 0.25
N GLU A 84 4.39 -20.24 1.26
CA GLU A 84 5.80 -20.63 1.05
C GLU A 84 5.90 -21.98 0.35
N GLY A 85 5.04 -22.94 0.68
CA GLY A 85 5.00 -24.24 0.02
C GLY A 85 4.58 -24.14 -1.45
N TYR A 86 3.57 -23.31 -1.75
CA TYR A 86 3.15 -23.01 -3.11
C TYR A 86 4.25 -22.28 -3.89
N LEU A 87 4.87 -21.26 -3.31
CA LEU A 87 5.98 -20.53 -3.92
C LEU A 87 7.16 -21.46 -4.24
N LEU A 88 7.52 -22.34 -3.30
CA LEU A 88 8.55 -23.36 -3.53
C LEU A 88 8.18 -24.28 -4.68
N LYS A 89 6.91 -24.70 -4.78
CA LYS A 89 6.44 -25.56 -5.87
C LYS A 89 6.51 -24.89 -7.24
N VAL A 90 6.19 -23.59 -7.34
CA VAL A 90 6.10 -22.88 -8.64
C VAL A 90 7.42 -22.21 -9.05
N ALA A 91 8.20 -21.70 -8.10
CA ALA A 91 9.43 -20.95 -8.35
C ALA A 91 10.70 -21.73 -8.01
N GLY A 92 10.59 -22.91 -7.37
CA GLY A 92 11.74 -23.70 -6.93
C GLY A 92 12.49 -23.13 -5.73
N LYS A 93 11.94 -22.09 -5.08
CA LYS A 93 12.54 -21.38 -3.95
C LYS A 93 11.47 -20.76 -3.06
N THR A 94 11.76 -20.63 -1.78
CA THR A 94 10.96 -19.90 -0.77
C THR A 94 11.34 -18.41 -0.77
N SER A 95 10.57 -17.59 -0.05
CA SER A 95 10.74 -16.13 -0.08
C SER A 95 12.09 -15.64 0.44
N ASP A 96 12.70 -16.33 1.42
CA ASP A 96 14.06 -16.09 1.93
C ASP A 96 15.16 -16.32 0.88
N ARG A 97 14.85 -17.06 -0.20
CA ARG A 97 15.78 -17.41 -1.28
C ARG A 97 15.48 -16.67 -2.57
N LEU A 98 14.48 -15.79 -2.56
CA LEU A 98 14.37 -14.78 -3.59
C LEU A 98 15.52 -13.80 -3.35
N THR A 99 16.59 -13.90 -4.14
CA THR A 99 17.67 -12.88 -4.17
C THR A 99 17.05 -11.50 -4.29
N GLU A 100 17.65 -10.51 -3.60
CA GLU A 100 17.29 -9.08 -3.46
C GLU A 100 17.06 -8.32 -4.80
N ASN A 101 16.25 -8.85 -5.71
CA ASN A 101 15.52 -8.00 -6.63
C ASN A 101 14.38 -7.38 -5.81
N SER A 102 14.77 -6.45 -4.93
CA SER A 102 13.96 -5.35 -4.42
C SER A 102 12.50 -5.73 -4.16
N ILE A 103 12.25 -6.59 -3.18
CA ILE A 103 11.04 -6.46 -2.36
C ILE A 103 11.42 -5.49 -1.23
N GLU A 104 11.83 -4.28 -1.62
CA GLU A 104 11.52 -3.11 -0.80
C GLU A 104 10.01 -3.22 -0.50
N PRO A 105 9.55 -2.89 0.71
CA PRO A 105 8.14 -2.63 0.89
C PRO A 105 7.72 -1.74 -0.27
N VAL A 106 6.70 -2.13 -1.03
CA VAL A 106 6.07 -1.17 -1.93
C VAL A 106 5.35 -0.19 -1.00
N GLU A 107 6.11 0.69 -0.35
CA GLU A 107 5.66 2.04 -0.08
C GLU A 107 5.21 2.53 -1.45
N SER A 108 3.89 2.68 -1.61
CA SER A 108 3.29 3.13 -2.85
C SER A 108 4.09 4.29 -3.43
N ASP A 109 4.83 4.00 -4.49
CA ASP A 109 5.29 4.88 -5.56
C ASP A 109 5.29 6.37 -5.20
N VAL A 110 6.26 6.81 -4.39
CA VAL A 110 6.67 8.21 -4.50
C VAL A 110 7.60 8.26 -5.71
N HIS A 111 7.02 8.41 -6.89
CA HIS A 111 7.77 8.72 -8.10
C HIS A 111 8.72 9.88 -7.81
N ASP A 112 9.98 9.77 -8.24
CA ASP A 112 10.97 10.83 -7.99
C ASP A 112 10.41 12.19 -8.41
N GLY A 113 10.50 13.16 -7.49
CA GLY A 113 9.91 14.49 -7.63
C GLY A 113 8.48 14.64 -7.06
N PHE A 114 7.68 13.58 -7.00
CA PHE A 114 6.36 13.61 -6.38
C PHE A 114 6.45 13.62 -4.85
N LYS A 115 5.40 14.14 -4.20
CA LYS A 115 5.27 14.18 -2.73
C LYS A 115 3.92 13.61 -2.33
N VAL A 116 3.86 13.01 -1.14
CA VAL A 116 2.60 12.53 -0.55
C VAL A 116 1.97 13.65 0.28
N TYR A 117 0.76 14.02 -0.08
CA TYR A 117 -0.09 14.96 0.65
C TYR A 117 -1.16 14.21 1.43
N GLN A 118 -1.29 14.54 2.72
CA GLN A 118 -2.35 13.99 3.55
C GLN A 118 -3.66 14.74 3.25
N GLY A 119 -4.54 14.09 2.50
CA GLY A 119 -5.89 14.55 2.27
C GLY A 119 -6.80 14.32 3.48
N LYS A 120 -7.92 15.04 3.51
CA LYS A 120 -8.95 14.89 4.56
C LYS A 120 -9.60 13.50 4.57
N ALA A 121 -9.68 12.85 3.41
CA ALA A 121 -10.30 11.53 3.23
C ALA A 121 -9.34 10.45 2.71
N ILE A 122 -8.27 10.83 2.00
CA ILE A 122 -7.31 9.91 1.35
C ILE A 122 -5.90 10.52 1.35
N LYS A 123 -4.85 9.71 1.20
CA LYS A 123 -3.51 10.20 0.83
C LYS A 123 -3.45 10.44 -0.69
N ARG A 124 -2.72 11.46 -1.13
CA ARG A 124 -2.54 11.78 -2.56
C ARG A 124 -1.07 11.94 -2.90
N THR A 125 -0.59 11.30 -3.95
CA THR A 125 0.74 11.54 -4.51
C THR A 125 0.64 12.61 -5.58
N ALA A 126 1.38 13.71 -5.46
CA ALA A 126 1.34 14.80 -6.41
C ALA A 126 2.67 15.55 -6.54
N TYR A 127 2.90 16.13 -7.71
CA TYR A 127 4.00 17.05 -7.99
C TYR A 127 3.46 18.48 -8.09
N GLU A 128 4.09 19.44 -7.38
CA GLU A 128 3.75 20.87 -7.53
C GLU A 128 4.52 21.41 -8.74
N VAL A 129 3.81 21.93 -9.74
CA VAL A 129 4.39 22.50 -10.97
C VAL A 129 5.24 23.71 -10.61
N GLN A 130 6.47 23.75 -11.10
CA GLN A 130 7.44 24.82 -10.88
C GLN A 130 7.46 25.78 -12.07
N ASP A 131 7.96 27.00 -11.87
CA ASP A 131 8.08 28.01 -12.94
C ASP A 131 8.99 27.57 -14.10
N GLY A 132 9.93 26.67 -13.85
CA GLY A 132 10.85 26.13 -14.86
C GLY A 132 10.32 24.92 -15.63
N ASP A 133 9.14 24.41 -15.27
CA ASP A 133 8.61 23.20 -15.90
C ASP A 133 8.05 23.48 -17.29
N SER A 134 8.34 22.58 -18.21
CA SER A 134 7.83 22.64 -19.58
C SER A 134 6.64 21.70 -19.74
N ILE A 135 5.47 22.27 -20.00
CA ILE A 135 4.25 21.52 -20.33
C ILE A 135 4.15 21.38 -21.84
N ILE A 136 4.30 20.16 -22.35
CA ILE A 136 4.30 19.85 -23.78
C ILE A 136 2.90 19.36 -24.18
N PRO A 137 2.14 20.08 -25.02
CA PRO A 137 0.82 19.61 -25.46
C PRO A 137 0.93 18.37 -26.35
N LEU A 138 0.17 17.32 -26.03
CA LEU A 138 0.11 16.09 -26.84
C LEU A 138 -1.20 15.98 -27.63
N LYS A 139 -2.33 16.29 -27.00
CA LYS A 139 -3.65 16.30 -27.64
C LYS A 139 -4.49 17.42 -27.05
N GLN A 140 -4.94 18.33 -27.90
CA GLN A 140 -5.94 19.32 -27.52
C GLN A 140 -7.31 18.85 -27.99
N THR A 141 -8.33 19.11 -27.18
CA THR A 141 -9.72 18.78 -27.53
C THR A 141 -10.57 20.03 -27.46
N ASP A 142 -11.26 20.31 -28.56
CA ASP A 142 -12.19 21.43 -28.68
C ASP A 142 -13.60 21.05 -28.18
N THR A 143 -13.82 19.78 -27.81
CA THR A 143 -15.14 19.24 -27.46
C THR A 143 -15.09 18.44 -26.14
N GLY A 144 -15.36 19.12 -25.02
CA GLY A 144 -15.82 18.55 -23.73
C GLY A 144 -14.95 17.51 -23.00
N GLY A 145 -13.94 16.92 -23.64
CA GLY A 145 -13.00 15.98 -23.04
C GLY A 145 -11.77 16.65 -22.43
N PRO A 146 -10.87 15.89 -21.77
CA PRO A 146 -9.60 16.41 -21.30
C PRO A 146 -8.62 16.58 -22.46
N SER A 147 -7.84 17.64 -22.40
CA SER A 147 -6.58 17.74 -23.14
C SER A 147 -5.53 16.84 -22.47
N LEU A 148 -4.57 16.36 -23.26
CA LEU A 148 -3.41 15.61 -22.78
C LEU A 148 -2.15 16.44 -22.99
N SER A 149 -1.30 16.45 -21.98
CA SER A 149 0.03 17.07 -22.05
C SER A 149 1.05 16.21 -21.33
N GLU A 150 2.33 16.48 -21.61
CA GLU A 150 3.46 15.81 -21.02
C GLU A 150 4.26 16.80 -20.16
N ILE A 151 4.78 16.33 -19.04
CA ILE A 151 5.73 17.05 -18.18
C ILE A 151 6.91 16.14 -17.85
N ALA A 152 8.11 16.72 -17.77
CA ALA A 152 9.28 16.02 -17.27
C ALA A 152 9.45 16.28 -15.76
N ILE A 153 9.44 15.23 -14.95
CA ILE A 153 9.60 15.30 -13.49
C ILE A 153 10.73 14.35 -13.11
N ALA A 154 11.78 14.88 -12.47
CA ALA A 154 12.97 14.12 -12.06
C ALA A 154 13.65 13.29 -13.18
N GLY A 155 13.53 13.70 -14.44
CA GLY A 155 14.13 13.01 -15.59
C GLY A 155 13.18 12.05 -16.30
N GLU A 156 12.03 11.73 -15.70
CA GLU A 156 10.99 10.89 -16.28
C GLU A 156 9.87 11.73 -16.90
N ARG A 157 9.20 11.19 -17.92
CA ARG A 157 8.12 11.88 -18.64
C ARG A 157 6.76 11.32 -18.27
N TYR A 158 5.86 12.20 -17.87
CA TYR A 158 4.50 11.84 -17.45
C TYR A 158 3.49 12.48 -18.38
N THR A 159 2.64 11.64 -18.97
CA THR A 159 1.46 12.11 -19.71
C THR A 159 0.30 12.27 -18.73
N PHE A 160 -0.37 13.41 -18.75
CA PHE A 160 -1.47 13.71 -17.83
C PHE A 160 -2.62 14.42 -18.53
N ALA A 161 -3.82 14.25 -17.95
CA ALA A 161 -5.05 14.88 -18.39
C ALA A 161 -5.27 16.24 -17.71
N HIS A 162 -5.75 17.23 -18.47
CA HIS A 162 -6.18 18.52 -17.93
C HIS A 162 -7.38 19.07 -18.72
N PHE A 163 -8.25 19.82 -18.04
CA PHE A 163 -9.41 20.49 -18.65
C PHE A 163 -9.21 21.98 -18.80
N GLU A 164 -8.04 22.48 -18.37
CA GLU A 164 -7.78 23.88 -18.14
C GLU A 164 -6.27 24.14 -18.14
N PRO A 165 -5.82 25.41 -18.32
CA PRO A 165 -4.40 25.72 -18.34
C PRO A 165 -3.67 25.30 -17.07
N VAL A 166 -2.51 24.68 -17.24
CA VAL A 166 -1.62 24.24 -16.16
C VAL A 166 -0.66 25.37 -15.82
N ASN A 167 -0.69 25.87 -14.58
CA ASN A 167 0.15 26.98 -14.15
C ASN A 167 1.15 26.56 -13.06
N PRO A 168 2.29 27.27 -12.91
CA PRO A 168 3.15 27.12 -11.76
C PRO A 168 2.38 27.25 -10.44
N GLY A 169 2.67 26.35 -9.50
CA GLY A 169 1.98 26.20 -8.22
C GLY A 169 0.73 25.33 -8.24
N ASP A 170 0.26 24.88 -9.42
CA ASP A 170 -0.73 23.82 -9.54
C ASP A 170 -0.10 22.44 -9.32
N PHE A 171 -0.90 21.39 -9.36
CA PHE A 171 -0.47 20.04 -9.04
C PHE A 171 -0.74 19.06 -10.18
N ILE A 172 0.21 18.15 -10.42
CA ILE A 172 0.00 16.93 -11.19
C ILE A 172 -0.20 15.81 -10.19
N CYS A 173 -1.42 15.29 -10.09
CA CYS A 173 -1.75 14.16 -9.22
C CYS A 173 -1.46 12.85 -9.95
N TYR A 174 -0.82 11.92 -9.24
CA TYR A 174 -0.55 10.57 -9.69
C TYR A 174 -1.44 9.60 -8.92
N LEU A 175 -2.36 8.92 -9.61
CA LEU A 175 -3.15 7.82 -9.02
C LEU A 175 -2.54 6.47 -9.41
N ASP A 176 -2.34 6.26 -10.71
CA ASP A 176 -1.62 5.13 -11.31
C ASP A 176 -1.06 5.52 -12.70
N GLU A 177 -0.40 4.58 -13.39
CA GLU A 177 0.24 4.83 -14.71
C GLU A 177 -0.74 5.26 -15.81
N GLN A 178 -2.04 4.98 -15.64
CA GLN A 178 -3.10 5.31 -16.61
C GLN A 178 -3.92 6.53 -16.18
N ASP A 179 -3.89 6.91 -14.89
CA ASP A 179 -4.64 8.01 -14.31
C ASP A 179 -3.73 9.05 -13.63
N ILE A 180 -3.23 9.97 -14.45
CA ILE A 180 -2.45 11.14 -14.03
C ILE A 180 -3.18 12.40 -14.51
N TYR A 181 -3.43 13.35 -13.61
CA TYR A 181 -4.27 14.51 -13.91
C TYR A 181 -3.86 15.80 -13.20
N HIS A 182 -4.14 16.93 -13.83
CA HIS A 182 -3.92 18.26 -13.28
C HIS A 182 -4.99 18.65 -12.25
N VAL A 183 -4.55 19.35 -11.20
CA VAL A 183 -5.40 19.91 -10.16
C VAL A 183 -4.91 21.31 -9.80
N ARG A 184 -5.81 22.30 -9.82
CA ARG A 184 -5.53 23.65 -9.35
C ARG A 184 -5.03 23.67 -7.90
N ARG A 185 -4.15 24.62 -7.58
CA ARG A 185 -3.72 24.88 -6.19
C ARG A 185 -4.88 25.08 -5.22
N SER A 186 -5.90 25.83 -5.62
CA SER A 186 -7.08 26.10 -4.77
C SER A 186 -7.83 24.82 -4.40
N VAL A 187 -8.03 23.94 -5.37
CA VAL A 187 -8.67 22.62 -5.19
C VAL A 187 -7.80 21.71 -4.34
N MET A 188 -6.48 21.74 -4.53
CA MET A 188 -5.54 20.97 -3.71
C MET A 188 -5.58 21.41 -2.23
N LYS A 189 -5.66 22.72 -1.95
CA LYS A 189 -5.80 23.28 -0.59
C LYS A 189 -7.13 22.92 0.08
N GLU A 190 -8.21 22.87 -0.68
CA GLU A 190 -9.52 22.50 -0.14
C GLU A 190 -9.54 21.03 0.33
N ARG A 191 -8.86 20.16 -0.43
CA ARG A 191 -8.91 18.71 -0.27
C ARG A 191 -7.82 18.15 0.66
N ASN A 192 -6.74 18.89 0.89
CA ASN A 192 -5.58 18.41 1.64
C ASN A 192 -5.11 19.38 2.72
N HIS A 193 -4.40 18.85 3.70
CA HIS A 193 -3.70 19.63 4.71
C HIS A 193 -2.38 20.14 4.11
N LEU A 194 -2.46 21.18 3.28
CA LEU A 194 -1.33 21.90 2.69
C LEU A 194 -0.73 22.94 3.65
#